data_AF-A0A497NZR8-F1
#
_entry.id   AF-A0A497NZR8-F1
#
_cell.length_a   1.000
_cell.length_b   1.000
_cell.length_c   1.000
_cell.angle_alpha   90.00
_cell.angle_beta   90.00
_cell.angle_gamma   90.00
#
_symmetry.space_group_name_H-M   'P 1'
#
loop_
_entity.id
_entity.type
_entity.pdbx_description
1 polymer ?
#
loop_
_entity_poly.entity_id
_entity_poly.type
_entity_poly.pdbx_seq_one_letter_code
_entity_poly.pdbx_strand_id
1 'polypeptide(L)'
;PRGEWRRNLAPWREVFESGHEIGNHSLSHLCSCNYSGKPDSRGLENISLRDIEEDLVEAQRRLSEVFPEQKNWTFAYPCYQEFVGYGEKRKSYVPIVAQYFIAARGVGVSRRLANSPLACDLHYLWSWPVEGTSGAEMIGYVMRAYAQGRWGILTFHGINEGHLSVSDVDFRELLDFLGSNSDRIWVAPVIEVAEYIREWRSRHGVGFKG
;
A
#
# COMPACT_ATOMS: atom_id res chain seq x y z
N PRO A 1 1.63 1.51 -15.65
CA PRO A 1 2.65 2.02 -16.61
C PRO A 1 2.04 2.65 -17.88
N ARG A 2 2.61 3.76 -18.37
CA ARG A 2 2.23 4.44 -19.63
C ARG A 2 3.05 3.88 -20.82
N GLY A 3 2.61 4.15 -22.05
CA GLY A 3 3.31 3.73 -23.28
C GLY A 3 3.17 2.23 -23.57
N GLU A 4 4.29 1.57 -23.91
CA GLU A 4 4.44 0.10 -24.12
C GLU A 4 4.23 -0.69 -22.82
N TRP A 5 3.06 -0.51 -22.22
CA TRP A 5 2.78 -0.89 -20.84
C TRP A 5 2.79 -2.41 -20.66
N ARG A 6 2.43 -3.18 -21.68
CA ARG A 6 2.53 -4.66 -21.65
C ARG A 6 3.98 -5.11 -21.51
N ARG A 7 4.89 -4.52 -22.30
CA ARG A 7 6.34 -4.82 -22.21
C ARG A 7 6.90 -4.42 -20.86
N ASN A 8 6.47 -3.28 -20.31
CA ASN A 8 6.93 -2.81 -19.00
C ASN A 8 6.40 -3.67 -17.84
N LEU A 9 5.24 -4.30 -18.00
CA LEU A 9 4.68 -5.22 -16.99
C LEU A 9 5.17 -6.65 -17.15
N ALA A 10 5.67 -7.06 -18.31
CA ALA A 10 6.08 -8.45 -18.56
C ALA A 10 7.07 -9.02 -17.52
N PRO A 11 8.11 -8.29 -17.06
CA PRO A 11 9.03 -8.81 -16.04
C PRO A 11 8.36 -9.12 -14.69
N TRP A 12 7.22 -8.49 -14.39
CA TRP A 12 6.51 -8.68 -13.13
C TRP A 12 5.70 -9.99 -13.08
N ARG A 13 5.58 -10.72 -14.20
CA ARG A 13 4.99 -12.08 -14.23
C ARG A 13 5.78 -13.05 -13.34
N GLU A 14 7.10 -13.04 -13.42
CA GLU A 14 7.95 -13.91 -12.62
C GLU A 14 7.81 -13.61 -11.11
N VAL A 15 7.70 -12.33 -10.76
CA VAL A 15 7.44 -11.87 -9.38
C VAL A 15 6.11 -12.42 -8.88
N PHE A 16 5.05 -12.33 -9.69
CA PHE A 16 3.73 -12.88 -9.35
C PHE A 16 3.75 -14.41 -9.22
N GLU A 17 4.39 -15.11 -10.16
CA GLU A 17 4.52 -16.58 -10.15
C GLU A 17 5.35 -17.09 -8.97
N SER A 18 6.22 -16.25 -8.40
CA SER A 18 6.96 -16.52 -7.17
C SER A 18 6.13 -16.34 -5.88
N GLY A 19 4.84 -16.02 -6.01
CA GLY A 19 3.90 -15.87 -4.89
C GLY A 19 3.78 -14.44 -4.34
N HIS A 20 4.36 -13.44 -5.01
CA HIS A 20 4.15 -12.06 -4.61
C HIS A 20 2.84 -11.51 -5.17
N GLU A 21 2.10 -10.78 -4.33
CA GLU A 21 0.95 -10.01 -4.75
C GLU A 21 1.36 -8.83 -5.66
N ILE A 22 0.56 -8.52 -6.68
CA ILE A 22 0.65 -7.29 -7.45
C ILE A 22 -0.42 -6.30 -6.99
N GLY A 23 0.01 -5.13 -6.52
CA GLY A 23 -0.87 -4.03 -6.09
C GLY A 23 -1.04 -2.94 -7.16
N ASN A 24 -2.17 -2.25 -7.14
CA ASN A 24 -2.41 -1.07 -7.98
C ASN A 24 -1.78 0.18 -7.34
N HIS A 25 -1.09 1.00 -8.13
CA HIS A 25 -0.47 2.25 -7.68
C HIS A 25 -0.83 3.43 -8.58
N SER A 26 -2.04 3.39 -9.14
CA SER A 26 -2.57 4.31 -10.16
C SER A 26 -1.79 4.24 -11.49
N LEU A 27 -2.33 4.83 -12.55
CA LEU A 27 -1.66 4.92 -13.84
C LEU A 27 -0.77 6.16 -13.90
N SER A 28 -1.23 7.26 -13.31
CA SER A 28 -0.62 8.58 -13.45
C SER A 28 0.28 9.00 -12.30
N HIS A 29 0.25 8.29 -11.17
CA HIS A 29 0.97 8.65 -9.95
C HIS A 29 0.75 10.13 -9.58
N LEU A 30 -0.53 10.54 -9.58
CA LEU A 30 -0.91 11.93 -9.29
C LEU A 30 -0.58 12.23 -7.83
N CYS A 31 0.22 13.28 -7.64
CA CYS A 31 0.59 13.78 -6.33
C CYS A 31 0.19 15.26 -6.22
N SER A 32 0.24 15.79 -5.00
CA SER A 32 -0.05 17.19 -4.73
C SER A 32 0.82 18.14 -5.57
N CYS A 33 0.22 19.25 -6.00
CA CYS A 33 0.91 20.40 -6.57
C CYS A 33 2.03 20.92 -5.65
N ASN A 34 1.98 20.62 -4.35
CA ASN A 34 3.02 20.99 -3.39
C ASN A 34 4.40 20.39 -3.73
N TYR A 35 4.45 19.21 -4.35
CA TYR A 35 5.73 18.61 -4.77
C TYR A 35 6.41 19.39 -5.89
N SER A 36 5.63 19.96 -6.81
CA SER A 36 6.17 20.77 -7.91
C SER A 36 6.32 22.24 -7.54
N GLY A 37 5.63 22.70 -6.48
CA GLY A 37 5.48 24.11 -6.13
C GLY A 37 4.62 24.90 -7.13
N LYS A 38 3.99 24.24 -8.11
CA LYS A 38 3.22 24.88 -9.18
C LYS A 38 1.72 24.67 -8.98
N PRO A 39 0.96 25.72 -8.58
CA PRO A 39 -0.44 25.57 -8.21
C PRO A 39 -1.37 25.28 -9.39
N ASP A 40 -0.92 25.49 -10.62
CA ASP A 40 -1.64 25.22 -11.87
C ASP A 40 -1.28 23.85 -12.49
N SER A 41 -0.36 23.11 -11.88
CA SER A 41 0.00 21.77 -12.37
C SER A 41 -1.15 20.77 -12.20
N ARG A 42 -1.10 19.67 -12.96
CA ARG A 42 -2.05 18.55 -12.82
C ARG A 42 -1.75 17.74 -11.56
N GLY A 43 -1.93 18.36 -10.39
CA GLY A 43 -1.85 17.71 -9.08
C GLY A 43 -3.23 17.40 -8.50
N LEU A 44 -3.23 16.69 -7.37
CA LEU A 44 -4.46 16.24 -6.68
C LEU A 44 -5.44 17.39 -6.37
N GLU A 45 -4.92 18.60 -6.17
CA GLU A 45 -5.71 19.81 -5.92
C GLU A 45 -6.57 20.24 -7.12
N ASN A 46 -6.17 19.89 -8.34
CA ASN A 46 -6.73 20.38 -9.59
C ASN A 46 -7.44 19.31 -10.43
N ILE A 47 -7.64 18.11 -9.88
CA ILE A 47 -8.35 17.02 -10.52
C ILE A 47 -9.65 16.72 -9.78
N SER A 48 -10.58 16.06 -10.47
CA SER A 48 -11.83 15.59 -9.88
C SER A 48 -11.70 14.17 -9.33
N LEU A 49 -12.68 13.78 -8.51
CA LEU A 49 -12.87 12.39 -8.09
C LEU A 49 -13.04 11.44 -9.28
N ARG A 50 -13.69 11.90 -10.35
CA ARG A 50 -13.87 11.14 -11.59
C ARG A 50 -12.54 10.90 -12.30
N ASP A 51 -11.66 11.90 -12.35
CA ASP A 51 -10.32 11.74 -12.94
C ASP A 51 -9.49 10.68 -12.19
N ILE A 52 -9.62 10.63 -10.85
CA ILE A 52 -9.01 9.57 -10.04
C ILE A 52 -9.60 8.21 -10.41
N GLU A 53 -10.92 8.08 -10.41
CA GLU A 53 -11.60 6.82 -10.71
C GLU A 53 -11.21 6.28 -12.09
N GLU A 54 -11.22 7.11 -13.13
CA GLU A 54 -10.80 6.74 -14.48
C GLU A 54 -9.32 6.27 -14.52
N ASP A 55 -8.43 6.94 -13.77
CA ASP A 55 -7.01 6.57 -13.67
C ASP A 55 -6.81 5.22 -12.95
N LEU A 56 -7.56 4.98 -11.86
CA LEU A 56 -7.53 3.73 -11.10
C LEU A 56 -8.07 2.56 -11.92
N VAL A 57 -9.20 2.75 -12.59
CA VAL A 57 -9.85 1.71 -13.42
C VAL A 57 -8.98 1.35 -14.61
N GLU A 58 -8.38 2.32 -15.29
CA GLU A 58 -7.49 2.00 -16.41
C GLU A 58 -6.20 1.33 -15.96
N ALA A 59 -5.62 1.73 -14.81
CA ALA A 59 -4.50 1.01 -14.21
C ALA A 59 -4.90 -0.44 -13.90
N GLN A 60 -6.08 -0.62 -13.30
CA GLN A 60 -6.57 -1.94 -12.92
C GLN A 60 -6.82 -2.82 -14.14
N ARG A 61 -7.44 -2.29 -15.19
CA ARG A 61 -7.67 -3.01 -16.46
C ARG A 61 -6.36 -3.56 -17.03
N ARG A 62 -5.29 -2.76 -17.03
CA ARG A 62 -3.95 -3.18 -17.50
C ARG A 62 -3.36 -4.28 -16.62
N LEU A 63 -3.47 -4.15 -15.30
CA LEU A 63 -2.97 -5.16 -14.36
C LEU A 63 -3.74 -6.47 -14.50
N SER A 64 -5.08 -6.43 -14.52
CA SER A 64 -5.93 -7.61 -14.71
C SER A 64 -5.68 -8.32 -16.04
N GLU A 65 -5.26 -7.61 -17.08
CA GLU A 65 -4.91 -8.21 -18.37
C GLU A 65 -3.59 -9.01 -18.31
N VAL A 66 -2.63 -8.58 -17.48
CA VAL A 66 -1.33 -9.25 -17.33
C VAL A 66 -1.37 -10.33 -16.24
N PHE A 67 -2.18 -10.14 -15.21
CA PHE A 67 -2.33 -11.08 -14.09
C PHE A 67 -3.81 -11.51 -13.94
N PRO A 68 -4.41 -12.15 -14.96
CA PRO A 68 -5.80 -12.60 -14.90
C PRO A 68 -6.07 -13.61 -13.78
N GLU A 69 -5.03 -14.24 -13.24
CA GLU A 69 -5.11 -15.21 -12.14
C GLU A 69 -5.39 -14.54 -10.78
N GLN A 70 -5.05 -13.26 -10.61
CA GLN A 70 -5.24 -12.55 -9.35
C GLN A 70 -6.68 -12.05 -9.20
N LYS A 71 -7.39 -12.59 -8.20
CA LYS A 71 -8.84 -12.36 -8.02
C LYS A 71 -9.17 -11.10 -7.23
N ASN A 72 -8.39 -10.81 -6.21
CA ASN A 72 -8.56 -9.64 -5.36
C ASN A 72 -7.36 -8.70 -5.54
N TRP A 73 -7.54 -7.41 -5.24
CA TRP A 73 -6.54 -6.40 -5.53
C TRP A 73 -6.41 -5.44 -4.36
N THR A 74 -5.20 -4.96 -4.13
CA THR A 74 -4.93 -3.88 -3.17
C THR A 74 -4.46 -2.62 -3.89
N PHE A 75 -4.51 -1.50 -3.17
CA PHE A 75 -4.07 -0.22 -3.69
C PHE A 75 -3.03 0.43 -2.78
N ALA A 76 -2.06 1.13 -3.35
CA ALA A 76 -1.16 2.02 -2.63
C ALA A 76 -1.41 3.45 -3.08
N TYR A 77 -1.74 4.35 -2.15
CA TYR A 77 -1.98 5.77 -2.47
C TYR A 77 -0.66 6.42 -2.94
N PRO A 78 -0.57 6.96 -4.17
CA PRO A 78 0.59 7.72 -4.63
C PRO A 78 0.92 8.86 -3.67
N CYS A 79 2.20 9.00 -3.33
CA CYS A 79 2.67 9.98 -2.34
C CYS A 79 1.94 9.93 -0.98
N TYR A 80 1.24 8.83 -0.67
CA TYR A 80 0.42 8.63 0.53
C TYR A 80 -0.77 9.60 0.69
N GLN A 81 -1.23 10.24 -0.39
CA GLN A 81 -2.27 11.27 -0.33
C GLN A 81 -3.62 10.76 -0.83
N GLU A 82 -4.64 10.72 0.03
CA GLU A 82 -5.95 10.10 -0.22
C GLU A 82 -7.09 11.06 -0.57
N PHE A 83 -6.78 12.26 -1.04
CA PHE A 83 -7.77 13.30 -1.32
C PHE A 83 -7.48 14.06 -2.60
N VAL A 84 -8.54 14.65 -3.16
CA VAL A 84 -8.49 15.64 -4.24
C VAL A 84 -9.02 16.99 -3.74
N GLY A 85 -8.73 18.06 -4.47
CA GLY A 85 -9.15 19.41 -4.12
C GLY A 85 -8.42 19.97 -2.90
N TYR A 86 -8.78 21.18 -2.51
CA TYR A 86 -8.15 21.94 -1.43
C TYR A 86 -9.17 22.79 -0.68
N GLY A 87 -8.83 23.19 0.55
CA GLY A 87 -9.74 23.95 1.43
C GLY A 87 -11.07 23.23 1.65
N GLU A 88 -12.17 23.98 1.62
CA GLU A 88 -13.54 23.45 1.76
C GLU A 88 -13.94 22.45 0.65
N LYS A 89 -13.22 22.45 -0.49
CA LYS A 89 -13.47 21.54 -1.61
C LYS A 89 -12.70 20.23 -1.50
N ARG A 90 -11.84 20.07 -0.47
CA ARG A 90 -11.04 18.86 -0.27
C ARG A 90 -11.94 17.66 0.00
N LYS A 91 -11.79 16.59 -0.77
CA LYS A 91 -12.59 15.38 -0.68
C LYS A 91 -11.71 14.15 -0.69
N SER A 92 -11.96 13.23 0.24
CA SER A 92 -11.31 11.92 0.23
C SER A 92 -11.75 11.12 -0.99
N TYR A 93 -10.80 10.39 -1.60
CA TYR A 93 -11.09 9.38 -2.61
C TYR A 93 -10.95 7.94 -2.08
N VAL A 94 -10.77 7.76 -0.76
CA VAL A 94 -10.85 6.45 -0.10
C VAL A 94 -12.15 5.70 -0.44
N PRO A 95 -13.34 6.34 -0.49
CA PRO A 95 -14.57 5.65 -0.89
C PRO A 95 -14.58 5.14 -2.33
N ILE A 96 -13.79 5.73 -3.23
CA ILE A 96 -13.64 5.24 -4.60
C ILE A 96 -12.75 4.00 -4.59
N VAL A 97 -11.60 4.08 -3.90
CA VAL A 97 -10.69 2.92 -3.72
C VAL A 97 -11.44 1.73 -3.12
N ALA A 98 -12.31 1.94 -2.15
CA ALA A 98 -13.10 0.89 -1.51
C ALA A 98 -14.09 0.15 -2.43
N GLN A 99 -14.42 0.71 -3.61
CA GLN A 99 -15.27 0.04 -4.59
C GLN A 99 -14.51 -0.98 -5.45
N TYR A 100 -13.20 -0.84 -5.57
CA TYR A 100 -12.38 -1.61 -6.52
C TYR A 100 -11.36 -2.55 -5.85
N PHE A 101 -10.95 -2.24 -4.62
CA PHE A 101 -9.86 -2.92 -3.93
C PHE A 101 -10.32 -3.44 -2.58
N ILE A 102 -9.81 -4.60 -2.16
CA ILE A 102 -10.17 -5.17 -0.86
C ILE A 102 -9.44 -4.50 0.31
N ALA A 103 -8.32 -3.84 0.01
CA ALA A 103 -7.53 -3.09 0.96
C ALA A 103 -6.65 -2.07 0.25
N ALA A 104 -6.21 -1.04 0.97
CA ALA A 104 -5.28 -0.07 0.46
C ALA A 104 -4.40 0.54 1.54
N ARG A 105 -3.14 0.87 1.23
CA ARG A 105 -2.19 1.47 2.17
C ARG A 105 -1.90 2.94 1.88
N GLY A 106 -2.10 3.78 2.88
CA GLY A 106 -1.56 5.13 2.98
C GLY A 106 -0.33 5.14 3.92
N VAL A 107 -0.02 6.30 4.51
CA VAL A 107 1.04 6.41 5.54
C VAL A 107 0.48 6.38 6.96
N GLY A 108 -0.78 6.77 7.15
CA GLY A 108 -1.37 6.93 8.47
C GLY A 108 -0.87 8.18 9.20
N VAL A 109 -1.21 8.31 10.48
CA VAL A 109 -0.92 9.52 11.27
C VAL A 109 0.31 9.38 12.18
N SER A 110 0.82 8.17 12.39
CA SER A 110 1.91 7.92 13.33
C SER A 110 2.77 6.72 12.95
N ARG A 111 4.09 6.95 12.91
CA ARG A 111 5.09 5.89 12.77
C ARG A 111 5.20 4.96 13.99
N ARG A 112 4.47 5.24 15.07
CA ARG A 112 4.48 4.43 16.30
C ARG A 112 3.32 3.45 16.38
N LEU A 113 2.34 3.57 15.49
CA LEU A 113 1.11 2.80 15.56
C LEU A 113 0.96 1.92 14.32
N ALA A 114 0.72 0.64 14.57
CA ALA A 114 0.39 -0.35 13.58
C ALA A 114 -1.13 -0.48 13.42
N ASN A 115 -1.58 -1.24 12.43
CA ASN A 115 -3.00 -1.44 12.16
C ASN A 115 -3.63 -2.34 13.23
N SER A 116 -4.74 -1.89 13.83
CA SER A 116 -5.54 -2.73 14.73
C SER A 116 -6.37 -3.71 13.91
N PRO A 117 -6.25 -5.04 14.09
CA PRO A 117 -7.10 -5.99 13.37
C PRO A 117 -8.59 -5.80 13.72
N LEU A 118 -8.92 -5.14 14.82
CA LEU A 118 -10.31 -4.84 15.22
C LEU A 118 -10.88 -3.58 14.55
N ALA A 119 -10.03 -2.58 14.26
CA ALA A 119 -10.49 -1.22 13.97
C ALA A 119 -9.72 -0.48 12.87
N CYS A 120 -8.80 -1.13 12.15
CA CYS A 120 -8.23 -0.50 10.96
C CYS A 120 -9.29 -0.44 9.85
N ASP A 121 -9.33 0.70 9.15
CA ASP A 121 -9.99 0.79 7.85
C ASP A 121 -9.10 0.06 6.84
N LEU A 122 -9.62 -1.01 6.25
CA LEU A 122 -8.88 -1.80 5.26
C LEU A 122 -8.53 -0.97 4.03
N HIS A 123 -9.30 0.09 3.71
CA HIS A 123 -9.06 0.94 2.54
C HIS A 123 -8.20 2.18 2.86
N TYR A 124 -7.74 2.31 4.10
CA TYR A 124 -6.70 3.29 4.48
C TYR A 124 -5.82 2.73 5.61
N LEU A 125 -5.09 1.67 5.28
CA LEU A 125 -4.12 1.04 6.16
C LEU A 125 -2.91 1.93 6.36
N TRP A 126 -2.37 1.90 7.57
CA TRP A 126 -1.17 2.65 7.92
C TRP A 126 0.05 1.83 7.55
N SER A 127 1.02 2.45 6.88
CA SER A 127 2.29 1.83 6.51
C SER A 127 3.46 2.72 6.90
N TRP A 128 4.63 2.13 7.04
CA TRP A 128 5.84 2.83 7.41
C TRP A 128 6.82 2.85 6.25
N PRO A 129 7.01 4.00 5.58
CA PRO A 129 8.11 4.20 4.64
C PRO A 129 9.42 4.07 5.40
N VAL A 130 10.26 3.09 5.03
CA VAL A 130 11.46 2.72 5.79
C VAL A 130 12.77 3.17 5.13
N GLU A 131 12.71 4.04 4.12
CA GLU A 131 13.90 4.63 3.53
C GLU A 131 14.86 5.21 4.58
N GLY A 132 16.15 4.88 4.46
CA GLY A 132 17.19 5.31 5.39
C GLY A 132 17.09 4.78 6.82
N THR A 133 16.17 3.85 7.13
CA THR A 133 16.08 3.23 8.46
C THR A 133 16.98 2.00 8.56
N SER A 134 17.59 1.79 9.73
CA SER A 134 18.43 0.63 9.99
C SER A 134 17.63 -0.67 10.17
N GLY A 135 18.28 -1.82 10.03
CA GLY A 135 17.68 -3.13 10.28
C GLY A 135 17.10 -3.23 11.69
N ALA A 136 17.87 -2.81 12.71
CA ALA A 136 17.43 -2.73 14.10
C ALA A 136 16.17 -1.85 14.30
N GLU A 137 16.05 -0.71 13.61
CA GLU A 137 14.85 0.13 13.68
C GLU A 137 13.63 -0.55 13.03
N MET A 138 13.82 -1.19 11.88
CA MET A 138 12.76 -1.95 11.22
C MET A 138 12.26 -3.11 12.09
N ILE A 139 13.18 -3.86 12.71
CA ILE A 139 12.85 -4.90 13.70
C ILE A 139 12.07 -4.30 14.88
N GLY A 140 12.46 -3.10 15.33
CA GLY A 140 11.74 -2.35 16.35
C GLY A 140 10.28 -2.04 15.99
N TYR A 141 9.98 -1.75 14.72
CA TYR A 141 8.59 -1.60 14.25
C TYR A 141 7.83 -2.93 14.31
N VAL A 142 8.44 -4.02 13.82
CA VAL A 142 7.84 -5.36 13.82
C VAL A 142 7.51 -5.80 15.25
N MET A 143 8.48 -5.72 16.16
CA MET A 143 8.31 -6.13 17.56
C MET A 143 7.25 -5.32 18.29
N ARG A 144 7.13 -4.02 17.97
CA ARG A 144 6.07 -3.18 18.54
C ARG A 144 4.69 -3.61 18.06
N ALA A 145 4.53 -3.88 16.76
CA ALA A 145 3.26 -4.37 16.21
C ALA A 145 2.88 -5.70 16.86
N TYR A 146 3.84 -6.64 16.92
CA TYR A 146 3.67 -7.95 17.54
C TYR A 146 3.22 -7.85 19.01
N ALA A 147 3.95 -7.08 19.82
CA ALA A 147 3.64 -6.91 21.25
C ALA A 147 2.26 -6.27 21.50
N GLN A 148 1.73 -5.53 20.53
CA GLN A 148 0.43 -4.87 20.61
C GLN A 148 -0.71 -5.71 20.01
N GLY A 149 -0.44 -6.91 19.49
CA GLY A 149 -1.43 -7.71 18.76
C GLY A 149 -1.91 -7.02 17.48
N ARG A 150 -1.01 -6.29 16.82
CA ARG A 150 -1.29 -5.49 15.63
C ARG A 150 -0.48 -6.01 14.44
N TRP A 151 -0.87 -5.58 13.24
CA TRP A 151 -0.13 -5.89 12.02
C TRP A 151 0.45 -4.62 11.40
N GLY A 152 1.73 -4.69 11.05
CA GLY A 152 2.50 -3.60 10.47
C GLY A 152 2.71 -3.80 8.97
N ILE A 153 2.82 -2.70 8.23
CA ILE A 153 3.18 -2.72 6.81
C ILE A 153 4.43 -1.87 6.65
N LEU A 154 5.54 -2.51 6.28
CA LEU A 154 6.79 -1.81 5.93
C LEU A 154 6.75 -1.50 4.43
N THR A 155 7.00 -0.24 4.08
CA THR A 155 7.01 0.23 2.68
C THR A 155 8.45 0.46 2.24
N PHE A 156 8.89 -0.35 1.29
CA PHE A 156 10.17 -0.24 0.61
C PHE A 156 9.96 0.37 -0.79
N HIS A 157 10.79 1.34 -1.18
CA HIS A 157 10.79 1.84 -2.57
C HIS A 157 11.93 1.25 -3.40
N GLY A 158 12.98 0.74 -2.75
CA GLY A 158 14.10 0.07 -3.38
C GLY A 158 15.07 -0.46 -2.33
N ILE A 159 15.84 -1.50 -2.69
CA ILE A 159 16.91 -2.07 -1.86
C ILE A 159 18.23 -1.79 -2.57
N ASN A 160 19.09 -0.96 -1.98
CA ASN A 160 20.30 -0.41 -2.63
C ASN A 160 20.06 0.31 -3.97
N GLU A 161 18.80 0.67 -4.29
CA GLU A 161 18.44 1.29 -5.56
C GLU A 161 17.41 2.40 -5.41
N GLY A 162 17.42 3.35 -6.35
CA GLY A 162 16.53 4.50 -6.33
C GLY A 162 16.94 5.56 -5.29
N HIS A 163 16.06 6.54 -5.09
CA HIS A 163 16.31 7.71 -4.24
C HIS A 163 15.76 7.57 -2.81
N LEU A 164 14.95 6.53 -2.56
CA LEU A 164 14.33 6.22 -1.26
C LEU A 164 14.63 4.76 -0.91
N SER A 165 15.91 4.45 -0.70
CA SER A 165 16.36 3.07 -0.51
C SER A 165 16.59 2.71 0.96
N VAL A 166 16.54 1.41 1.22
CA VAL A 166 17.13 0.76 2.39
C VAL A 166 18.39 0.04 1.93
N SER A 167 19.41 -0.05 2.79
CA SER A 167 20.61 -0.82 2.45
C SER A 167 20.30 -2.32 2.36
N ASP A 168 21.04 -3.07 1.54
CA ASP A 168 20.88 -4.54 1.53
C ASP A 168 21.29 -5.18 2.86
N VAL A 169 22.22 -4.57 3.60
CA VAL A 169 22.64 -5.02 4.92
C VAL A 169 21.48 -4.91 5.92
N ASP A 170 20.85 -3.74 5.99
CA ASP A 170 19.70 -3.49 6.88
C ASP A 170 18.50 -4.35 6.50
N PHE A 171 18.26 -4.53 5.20
CA PHE A 171 17.18 -5.38 4.71
C PHE A 171 17.41 -6.84 5.06
N ARG A 172 18.63 -7.37 4.91
CA ARG A 172 18.97 -8.75 5.31
C ARG A 172 18.85 -8.96 6.81
N GLU A 173 19.26 -7.99 7.64
CA GLU A 173 19.09 -8.08 9.09
C GLU A 173 17.61 -8.27 9.47
N LEU A 174 16.71 -7.51 8.83
CA LEU A 174 15.27 -7.70 9.00
C LEU A 174 14.80 -9.08 8.54
N LEU A 175 15.25 -9.56 7.39
CA LEU A 175 14.85 -10.88 6.87
C LEU A 175 15.32 -12.02 7.77
N ASP A 176 16.56 -11.96 8.27
CA ASP A 176 17.11 -12.96 9.20
C ASP A 176 16.32 -13.00 10.50
N PHE A 177 15.94 -11.82 11.02
CA PHE A 177 15.07 -11.71 12.18
C PHE A 177 13.69 -12.32 11.94
N LEU A 178 13.03 -11.98 10.82
CA LEU A 178 11.70 -12.50 10.48
C LEU A 178 11.74 -14.02 10.26
N GLY A 179 12.74 -14.53 9.53
CA GLY A 179 12.93 -15.96 9.31
C GLY A 179 13.12 -16.74 10.60
N SER A 180 13.93 -16.20 11.52
CA SER A 180 14.19 -16.81 12.84
C SER A 180 12.98 -16.77 13.80
N ASN A 181 11.96 -15.97 13.50
CA ASN A 181 10.74 -15.82 14.32
C ASN A 181 9.46 -16.20 13.56
N SER A 182 9.59 -17.01 12.50
CA SER A 182 8.48 -17.41 11.62
C SER A 182 7.41 -18.25 12.32
N ASP A 183 7.71 -18.85 13.48
CA ASP A 183 6.75 -19.54 14.35
C ASP A 183 5.80 -18.57 15.09
N ARG A 184 6.15 -17.28 15.16
CA ARG A 184 5.44 -16.26 15.95
C ARG A 184 4.96 -15.08 15.12
N ILE A 185 5.72 -14.72 14.09
CA ILE A 185 5.47 -13.55 13.26
C ILE A 185 5.02 -14.03 11.90
N TRP A 186 3.74 -13.83 11.62
CA TRP A 186 3.19 -14.11 10.30
C TRP A 186 3.56 -12.97 9.33
N VAL A 187 4.40 -13.29 8.35
CA VAL A 187 4.73 -12.41 7.22
C VAL A 187 3.97 -12.92 6.00
N ALA A 188 3.17 -12.04 5.40
CA ALA A 188 2.33 -12.39 4.26
C ALA A 188 2.02 -11.17 3.38
N PRO A 189 1.58 -11.38 2.13
CA PRO A 189 0.99 -10.35 1.28
C PRO A 189 -0.13 -9.56 1.98
N VAL A 190 -0.30 -8.29 1.60
CA VAL A 190 -1.30 -7.40 2.21
C VAL A 190 -2.71 -7.93 1.96
N ILE A 191 -2.95 -8.44 0.74
CA ILE A 191 -4.21 -9.06 0.33
C ILE A 191 -4.62 -10.21 1.26
N GLU A 192 -3.68 -11.10 1.61
CA GLU A 192 -3.96 -12.28 2.46
C GLU A 192 -4.33 -11.87 3.88
N VAL A 193 -3.57 -10.93 4.46
CA VAL A 193 -3.86 -10.45 5.83
C VAL A 193 -5.17 -9.67 5.86
N ALA A 194 -5.46 -8.88 4.83
CA ALA A 194 -6.73 -8.15 4.71
C ALA A 194 -7.94 -9.09 4.59
N GLU A 195 -7.84 -10.13 3.75
CA GLU A 195 -8.86 -11.17 3.64
C GLU A 195 -9.10 -11.88 4.97
N TYR A 196 -8.02 -12.32 5.62
CA TYR A 196 -8.09 -12.96 6.93
C TYR A 196 -8.80 -12.07 7.96
N ILE A 197 -8.42 -10.79 8.05
CA ILE A 197 -9.04 -9.83 8.98
C ILE A 197 -10.52 -9.64 8.65
N ARG A 198 -10.88 -9.48 7.37
CA ARG A 198 -12.27 -9.30 6.94
C ARG A 198 -13.13 -10.51 7.31
N GLU A 199 -12.66 -11.71 7.03
CA GLU A 199 -13.35 -12.96 7.35
C GLU A 199 -13.44 -13.20 8.86
N TRP A 200 -12.35 -12.94 9.58
CA TRP A 200 -12.33 -13.08 11.03
C TRP A 200 -13.30 -12.10 11.70
N ARG A 201 -13.33 -10.83 11.26
CA ARG A 201 -14.30 -9.82 11.71
C ARG A 201 -15.74 -10.28 11.48
N SER A 202 -16.04 -10.77 10.28
CA SER A 202 -17.35 -11.29 9.92
C SER A 202 -17.78 -12.46 10.81
N ARG A 203 -16.92 -13.49 10.97
CA ARG A 203 -17.21 -14.67 11.80
C ARG A 203 -17.47 -14.36 13.27
N HIS A 204 -16.83 -13.31 13.80
CA HIS A 204 -16.93 -12.96 15.23
C HIS A 204 -17.86 -11.76 15.49
N GLY A 205 -18.49 -11.19 14.46
CA GLY A 205 -19.38 -10.03 14.61
C GLY A 205 -18.69 -8.78 15.14
N VAL A 206 -17.40 -8.59 14.85
CA VAL A 206 -16.58 -7.45 15.29
C VAL A 206 -16.14 -6.58 14.11
N GLY A 207 -15.72 -5.35 14.40
CA GLY A 207 -15.34 -4.36 13.40
C GLY A 207 -16.39 -3.27 13.19
N PHE A 208 -16.18 -2.44 12.17
CA PHE A 208 -17.13 -1.39 11.83
C PHE A 208 -18.45 -1.99 11.35
N LYS A 209 -19.56 -1.56 11.96
CA LYS A 209 -20.91 -1.85 11.49
C LYS A 209 -21.34 -0.67 10.62
N GLY A 210 -21.64 -0.97 9.35
CA GLY A 210 -22.30 -0.02 8.45
C GLY A 210 -23.78 0.11 8.78
#